data_AF-A0A357TII3-F1
#
_entry.id   AF-A0A357TII3-F1
#
_cell.length_a   1.000
_cell.length_b   1.000
_cell.length_c   1.000
_cell.angle_alpha   90.00
_cell.angle_beta   90.00
_cell.angle_gamma   90.00
#
_symmetry.space_group_name_H-M   'P 1'
#
loop_
_entity.id
_entity.type
_entity.pdbx_description
1 polymer ?
#
loop_
_entity_poly.entity_id
_entity_poly.type
_entity_poly.pdbx_seq_one_letter_code
_entity_poly.pdbx_strand_id
1 'polypeptide(L)'
;ILTRQAEFMDHGASQLRPMTMSQVAEAVGVHETTVSRAVSGKYIETPHGVLEMKYFFTAGLASKDGSSLANTSVKEMLNDLVKKEAPTKPLSDEELVKTFKEKGVKIARRTVAKYRAELNILPSHLRRTY
;
A
#
# COMPACT_ATOMS: atom_id res chain seq x y z
N ILE A 1 -6.29 -7.11 -19.42
CA ILE A 1 -6.66 -6.15 -18.34
C ILE A 1 -8.17 -6.09 -18.21
N LEU A 2 -8.90 -5.67 -19.25
CA LEU A 2 -10.38 -5.60 -19.25
C LEU A 2 -11.04 -6.94 -18.86
N THR A 3 -10.62 -8.06 -19.45
CA THR A 3 -11.15 -9.40 -19.12
C THR A 3 -11.00 -9.78 -17.64
N ARG A 4 -9.94 -9.30 -16.98
CA ARG A 4 -9.70 -9.55 -15.55
C ARG A 4 -10.48 -8.60 -14.62
N GLN A 5 -10.93 -7.46 -15.16
CA GLN A 5 -11.68 -6.42 -14.45
C GLN A 5 -13.17 -6.41 -14.85
N ALA A 6 -13.68 -7.52 -15.39
CA ALA A 6 -15.10 -7.62 -15.74
C ALA A 6 -16.01 -7.37 -14.52
N GLU A 7 -15.66 -7.95 -13.37
CA GLU A 7 -16.44 -7.74 -12.13
C GLU A 7 -16.40 -6.29 -11.64
N PHE A 8 -15.31 -5.57 -11.87
CA PHE A 8 -15.21 -4.14 -11.59
C PHE A 8 -16.15 -3.32 -12.49
N MET A 9 -16.35 -3.73 -13.75
CA MET A 9 -17.25 -3.04 -14.67
C MET A 9 -18.73 -3.21 -14.28
N ASP A 10 -19.07 -4.37 -13.70
CA ASP A 10 -20.45 -4.68 -13.30
C ASP A 10 -20.81 -4.18 -11.89
N HIS A 11 -19.88 -4.24 -10.94
CA HIS A 11 -20.14 -3.99 -9.52
C HIS A 11 -19.35 -2.82 -8.94
N GLY A 12 -18.54 -2.13 -9.75
CA GLY A 12 -17.74 -0.98 -9.34
C GLY A 12 -16.51 -1.32 -8.50
N ALA A 13 -15.97 -0.30 -7.83
CA ALA A 13 -14.70 -0.36 -7.10
C ALA A 13 -14.66 -1.42 -5.98
N SER A 14 -15.81 -1.86 -5.46
CA SER A 14 -15.92 -2.92 -4.46
C SER A 14 -15.47 -4.31 -4.94
N GLN A 15 -15.50 -4.56 -6.26
CA GLN A 15 -15.06 -5.81 -6.88
C GLN A 15 -13.80 -5.61 -7.73
N LEU A 16 -13.01 -4.59 -7.43
CA LEU A 16 -11.72 -4.39 -8.08
C LEU A 16 -10.82 -5.58 -7.77
N ARG A 17 -10.30 -6.25 -8.81
CA ARG A 17 -9.31 -7.31 -8.68
C ARG A 17 -7.92 -6.74 -8.95
N PRO A 18 -7.24 -6.15 -7.96
CA PRO A 18 -5.93 -5.54 -8.16
C PRO A 18 -4.94 -6.55 -8.75
N MET A 19 -4.20 -6.15 -9.79
CA MET A 19 -3.18 -6.98 -10.42
C MET A 19 -1.84 -6.26 -10.49
N THR A 20 -0.74 -7.01 -10.47
CA THR A 20 0.58 -6.38 -10.59
C THR A 20 0.98 -6.20 -12.05
N MET A 21 1.81 -5.18 -12.33
CA MET A 21 2.38 -5.01 -13.67
C MET A 21 3.20 -6.25 -14.07
N SER A 22 3.87 -6.90 -13.11
CA SER A 22 4.64 -8.13 -13.34
C SER A 22 3.77 -9.29 -13.81
N GLN A 23 2.54 -9.45 -13.28
CA GLN A 23 1.61 -10.49 -13.75
C GLN A 23 1.15 -10.29 -15.20
N VAL A 24 1.02 -9.04 -15.64
CA VAL A 24 0.70 -8.73 -17.04
C VAL A 24 1.94 -8.87 -17.91
N ALA A 25 3.10 -8.48 -17.40
CA ALA A 25 4.39 -8.63 -18.06
C ALA A 25 4.70 -10.10 -18.37
N GLU A 26 4.49 -11.00 -17.40
CA GLU A 26 4.65 -12.45 -17.54
C GLU A 26 3.68 -13.04 -18.57
N ALA A 27 2.40 -12.64 -18.53
CA ALA A 27 1.40 -13.13 -19.47
C ALA A 27 1.64 -12.69 -20.92
N VAL A 28 2.28 -11.54 -21.12
CA VAL A 28 2.55 -10.95 -22.45
C VAL A 28 4.00 -11.20 -22.90
N GLY A 29 4.86 -11.76 -22.03
CA GLY A 29 6.27 -12.03 -22.34
C GLY A 29 7.14 -10.77 -22.44
N VAL A 30 6.77 -9.69 -21.75
CA VAL A 30 7.50 -8.40 -21.77
C VAL A 30 8.03 -8.05 -20.39
N HIS A 31 8.93 -7.07 -20.30
CA HIS A 31 9.42 -6.57 -19.01
C HIS A 31 8.40 -5.62 -18.34
N GLU A 32 8.36 -5.59 -17.01
CA GLU A 32 7.43 -4.73 -16.26
C GLU A 32 7.56 -3.24 -16.59
N THR A 33 8.77 -2.78 -16.89
CA THR A 33 9.07 -1.40 -17.30
C THR A 33 8.45 -1.07 -18.66
N THR A 34 8.33 -2.05 -19.56
CA THR A 34 7.64 -1.92 -20.84
C THR A 34 6.14 -1.78 -20.64
N VAL A 35 5.56 -2.58 -19.73
CA VAL A 35 4.13 -2.47 -19.35
C VAL A 35 3.85 -1.12 -18.70
N SER A 36 4.69 -0.69 -17.74
CA SER A 36 4.56 0.61 -17.07
C SER A 36 4.53 1.78 -18.06
N ARG A 37 5.45 1.78 -19.04
CA ARG A 37 5.46 2.77 -20.12
C ARG A 37 4.23 2.70 -21.01
N ALA A 38 3.74 1.49 -21.31
CA ALA A 38 2.57 1.31 -22.17
C ALA A 38 1.27 1.78 -21.52
N VAL A 39 1.16 1.69 -20.19
CA VAL A 39 -0.05 2.08 -19.44
C VAL A 39 -0.01 3.51 -18.90
N SER A 40 1.18 4.11 -18.81
CA SER A 40 1.36 5.49 -18.37
C SER A 40 0.68 6.47 -19.31
N GLY A 41 -0.18 7.35 -18.77
CA GLY A 41 -0.94 8.33 -19.56
C GLY A 41 -2.06 7.73 -20.41
N LYS A 42 -2.43 6.46 -20.18
CA LYS A 42 -3.62 5.84 -20.78
C LYS A 42 -4.78 5.87 -19.80
N TYR A 43 -5.95 6.17 -20.33
CA TYR A 43 -7.20 6.22 -19.58
C TYR A 43 -8.17 5.21 -20.16
N ILE A 44 -8.97 4.61 -19.29
CA ILE A 44 -10.02 3.67 -19.64
C ILE A 44 -11.33 4.33 -19.23
N GLU A 45 -12.23 4.47 -20.20
CA GLU A 45 -13.61 4.81 -19.93
C GLU A 45 -14.34 3.57 -19.39
N THR A 46 -14.94 3.72 -18.21
CA THR A 46 -15.69 2.67 -17.54
C THR A 46 -17.10 3.17 -17.25
N PRO A 47 -18.09 2.29 -17.03
CA PRO A 47 -19.43 2.70 -16.60
C PRO A 47 -19.45 3.55 -15.31
N HIS A 48 -18.37 3.47 -14.52
CA HIS A 48 -18.17 4.21 -13.28
C HIS A 48 -17.33 5.50 -13.47
N GLY A 49 -17.01 5.87 -14.71
CA GLY A 49 -16.23 7.06 -15.07
C GLY A 49 -14.90 6.73 -15.75
N VAL A 50 -14.14 7.78 -16.05
CA VAL A 50 -12.82 7.66 -16.69
C VAL A 50 -11.75 7.44 -15.62
N LEU A 51 -11.07 6.30 -15.69
CA LEU A 51 -10.02 5.93 -14.76
C LEU A 51 -8.71 5.76 -15.49
N GLU A 52 -7.63 6.21 -14.87
CA GLU A 52 -6.30 5.98 -15.40
C GLU A 52 -5.99 4.48 -15.37
N MET A 53 -5.38 3.96 -16.44
CA MET A 53 -5.13 2.54 -16.59
C MET A 53 -4.23 2.00 -15.46
N LYS A 54 -3.37 2.85 -14.88
CA LYS A 54 -2.57 2.55 -13.68
C LYS A 54 -3.40 2.20 -12.44
N TYR A 55 -4.64 2.66 -12.36
CA TYR A 55 -5.55 2.40 -11.23
C TYR A 55 -5.86 0.90 -11.05
N PHE A 56 -5.91 0.17 -12.16
CA PHE A 56 -6.12 -1.28 -12.17
C PHE A 56 -4.86 -2.08 -11.79
N PHE A 57 -3.70 -1.42 -11.79
CA PHE A 57 -2.43 -1.95 -11.32
C PHE A 57 -2.13 -1.55 -9.87
N THR A 58 -3.19 -1.26 -9.11
CA THR A 58 -3.09 -1.25 -7.65
C THR A 58 -2.49 -2.58 -7.25
N ALA A 59 -1.33 -2.54 -6.62
CA ALA A 59 -0.62 -3.72 -6.20
C ALA A 59 -1.55 -4.50 -5.28
N GLY A 60 -2.11 -5.59 -5.79
CA GLY A 60 -2.59 -6.67 -4.95
C GLY A 60 -1.44 -6.98 -4.00
N LEU A 61 -1.71 -6.76 -2.72
CA LEU A 61 -0.92 -7.16 -1.56
C LEU A 61 0.15 -8.22 -1.93
N ALA A 62 1.42 -7.86 -1.71
CA ALA A 62 2.63 -8.67 -1.91
C ALA A 62 3.18 -8.74 -3.36
N SER A 63 3.92 -7.70 -3.75
CA SER A 63 5.06 -7.94 -4.64
C SER A 63 6.24 -8.47 -3.80
N LYS A 64 6.93 -9.48 -4.32
CA LYS A 64 8.07 -10.20 -3.71
C LYS A 64 9.22 -9.31 -3.22
N ASP A 65 9.24 -8.02 -3.60
CA ASP A 65 10.27 -7.04 -3.19
C ASP A 65 9.78 -5.90 -2.28
N GLY A 66 8.51 -5.91 -1.84
CA GLY A 66 8.00 -5.29 -0.60
C GLY A 66 8.32 -3.82 -0.24
N SER A 67 8.97 -3.02 -1.09
CA SER A 67 9.77 -1.89 -0.59
C SER A 67 9.34 -0.49 -1.05
N SER A 68 8.35 -0.32 -1.92
CA SER A 68 7.97 1.02 -2.40
C SER A 68 6.54 1.42 -2.07
N LEU A 69 5.53 0.60 -2.40
CA LEU A 69 4.12 0.91 -2.07
C LEU A 69 3.73 0.48 -0.64
N ALA A 70 4.37 -0.57 -0.11
CA ALA A 70 4.25 -0.92 1.30
C ALA A 70 4.69 0.26 2.18
N ASN A 71 5.67 1.05 1.76
CA ASN A 71 6.14 2.20 2.54
C ASN A 71 5.01 3.21 2.75
N THR A 72 4.25 3.54 1.71
CA THR A 72 3.16 4.51 1.81
C THR A 72 2.02 3.98 2.68
N SER A 73 1.54 2.76 2.41
CA SER A 73 0.45 2.18 3.21
C SER A 73 0.87 1.86 4.66
N VAL A 74 2.12 1.47 4.91
CA VAL A 74 2.65 1.27 6.26
C VAL A 74 2.79 2.60 6.98
N LYS A 75 3.21 3.67 6.30
CA LYS A 75 3.24 5.03 6.87
C LYS A 75 1.85 5.52 7.26
N GLU A 76 0.86 5.30 6.41
CA GLU A 76 -0.54 5.63 6.71
C GLU A 76 -1.06 4.82 7.91
N MET A 77 -0.85 3.51 7.93
CA MET A 77 -1.20 2.67 9.09
C MET A 77 -0.46 3.06 10.37
N LEU A 78 0.82 3.42 10.27
CA LEU A 78 1.62 3.90 11.39
C LEU A 78 1.01 5.18 11.96
N ASN A 79 0.67 6.14 11.09
CA ASN A 79 0.03 7.39 11.47
C ASN A 79 -1.34 7.15 12.15
N ASP A 80 -2.16 6.23 11.61
CA ASP A 80 -3.45 5.88 12.20
C ASP A 80 -3.32 5.18 13.56
N LEU A 81 -2.35 4.28 13.71
CA LEU A 81 -2.07 3.63 15.00
C LEU A 81 -1.62 4.66 16.04
N VAL A 82 -0.74 5.56 15.63
CA VAL A 82 -0.22 6.65 16.45
C VAL A 82 -1.30 7.66 16.83
N LYS A 83 -2.25 7.96 15.94
CA LYS A 83 -3.40 8.83 16.24
C LYS A 83 -4.39 8.20 17.21
N LYS A 84 -4.52 6.87 17.17
CA LYS A 84 -5.45 6.11 18.02
C LYS A 84 -4.83 5.69 19.36
N GLU A 85 -3.54 5.98 19.59
CA GLU A 85 -2.89 5.59 20.84
C GLU A 85 -3.33 6.45 22.03
N ALA A 86 -3.22 5.88 23.23
CA ALA A 86 -3.48 6.61 24.46
C ALA A 86 -2.28 7.53 24.80
N PRO A 87 -2.47 8.83 25.07
CA PRO A 87 -1.39 9.76 25.44
C PRO A 87 -0.60 9.33 26.69
N THR A 88 -1.28 8.59 27.58
CA THR A 88 -0.73 8.08 28.84
C THR A 88 0.21 6.87 28.65
N LYS A 89 0.07 6.16 27.52
CA LYS A 89 0.89 4.99 27.18
C LYS A 89 1.16 4.96 25.67
N PRO A 90 2.08 5.80 25.18
CA PRO A 90 2.44 5.83 23.76
C PRO A 90 3.07 4.49 23.35
N LEU A 91 2.74 4.03 22.14
CA LEU A 91 3.20 2.76 21.60
C LEU A 91 4.70 2.83 21.32
N SER A 92 5.43 1.84 21.82
CA SER A 92 6.85 1.69 21.48
C SER A 92 7.03 1.17 20.05
N ASP A 93 8.22 1.37 19.48
CA ASP A 93 8.55 0.83 18.16
C ASP A 93 8.39 -0.71 18.10
N GLU A 94 8.56 -1.40 19.23
CA GLU A 94 8.38 -2.85 19.33
C GLU A 94 6.91 -3.26 19.34
N GLU A 95 6.06 -2.50 20.02
CA GLU A 95 4.61 -2.73 20.00
C GLU A 95 4.03 -2.49 18.61
N LEU A 96 4.48 -1.43 17.92
CA LEU A 96 4.09 -1.16 16.54
C LEU A 96 4.48 -2.33 15.62
N VAL A 97 5.71 -2.84 15.72
CA VAL A 97 6.14 -4.03 14.96
C VAL A 97 5.24 -5.23 15.25
N LYS A 98 4.85 -5.46 16.51
CA LYS A 98 3.95 -6.54 16.89
C LYS A 98 2.57 -6.38 16.26
N THR A 99 1.99 -5.18 16.30
CA THR A 99 0.70 -4.88 15.66
C THR A 99 0.76 -5.05 14.14
N PHE A 100 1.86 -4.65 13.50
CA PHE A 100 2.07 -4.91 12.07
C PHE A 100 2.14 -6.41 11.77
N LYS A 101 2.84 -7.18 12.62
CA LYS A 101 2.96 -8.63 12.47
C LYS A 101 1.60 -9.33 12.62
N GLU A 102 0.75 -8.89 13.55
CA GLU A 102 -0.62 -9.39 13.71
C GLU A 102 -1.50 -9.08 12.49
N LYS A 103 -1.26 -7.96 11.81
CA LYS A 103 -1.91 -7.60 10.54
C LYS A 103 -1.30 -8.27 9.30
N GLY A 104 -0.35 -9.20 9.47
CA GLY A 104 0.31 -9.91 8.38
C GLY A 104 1.44 -9.11 7.69
N VAL A 105 1.84 -7.97 8.24
CA VAL A 105 2.92 -7.12 7.70
C VAL A 105 4.21 -7.39 8.48
N LYS A 106 5.19 -8.04 7.83
CA LYS A 106 6.54 -8.19 8.40
C LYS A 106 7.35 -6.92 8.18
N ILE A 107 7.53 -6.13 9.23
CA ILE A 107 8.40 -4.95 9.22
C ILE A 107 9.43 -5.01 10.35
N ALA A 108 10.65 -4.53 10.08
CA ALA A 108 11.70 -4.45 11.08
C ALA A 108 11.56 -3.17 11.92
N ARG A 109 11.96 -3.23 13.19
CA ARG A 109 11.97 -2.09 14.12
C ARG A 109 12.69 -0.86 13.55
N ARG A 110 13.82 -1.06 12.87
CA ARG A 110 14.59 0.03 12.22
C ARG A 110 13.79 0.75 11.12
N THR A 111 12.99 0.01 10.37
CA THR A 111 12.14 0.55 9.30
C THR A 111 10.97 1.36 9.89
N VAL A 112 10.38 0.86 10.98
CA VAL A 112 9.36 1.61 11.74
C VAL A 112 9.92 2.93 12.28
N ALA A 113 11.11 2.89 12.91
CA ALA A 113 11.76 4.10 13.42
C ALA A 113 12.06 5.11 12.30
N LYS A 114 12.53 4.64 11.14
CA LYS A 114 12.75 5.48 9.95
C LYS A 114 11.45 6.16 9.49
N TYR A 115 10.37 5.40 9.32
CA TYR A 115 9.09 5.97 8.87
C TYR A 115 8.47 6.90 9.90
N ARG A 116 8.64 6.62 11.19
CA ARG A 116 8.21 7.51 12.27
C ARG A 116 8.93 8.85 12.19
N ALA A 117 10.24 8.85 11.95
CA ALA A 117 11.03 10.06 11.76
C ALA A 117 10.59 10.83 10.51
N GLU A 118 10.35 10.14 9.39
CA GLU A 118 9.82 10.77 8.16
C GLU A 118 8.42 11.38 8.33
N LEU A 119 7.62 10.85 9.26
CA LEU A 119 6.29 11.35 9.60
C LEU A 119 6.31 12.41 10.71
N ASN A 120 7.48 12.86 11.16
CA ASN A 120 7.66 13.81 12.28
C ASN A 120 6.98 13.38 13.59
N ILE A 121 6.84 12.06 13.81
CA ILE A 121 6.29 11.52 15.04
C ILE A 121 7.42 11.36 16.06
N LEU A 122 7.25 11.99 17.23
CA LEU A 122 8.24 11.95 18.30
C LEU A 122 8.41 10.53 18.88
N PRO A 123 9.57 10.22 19.48
CA PRO A 123 9.78 8.98 20.22
C PRO A 123 8.77 8.78 21.34
N SER A 124 8.40 7.52 21.63
CA SER A 124 7.44 7.18 22.69
C SER A 124 7.81 7.81 24.05
N HIS A 125 9.10 7.91 24.38
CA HIS A 125 9.59 8.58 25.58
C HIS A 125 9.23 10.08 25.68
N LEU A 126 9.15 10.78 24.54
CA LEU A 126 8.83 12.22 24.48
C LEU A 126 7.33 12.48 24.30
N ARG A 127 6.53 11.45 24.01
CA ARG A 127 5.08 11.58 23.79
C ARG A 127 4.24 11.23 25.01
N ARG A 128 4.87 10.62 26.03
CA ARG A 128 4.20 10.25 27.26
C ARG A 128 3.89 11.53 28.06
N THR A 129 2.62 11.87 28.12
CA THR A 129 2.10 12.92 29.00
C THR A 129 1.55 12.25 30.27
N TYR A 130 1.93 12.79 31.42
CA TYR A 130 1.55 12.28 32.75
C TYR A 130 0.21 12.86 33.19
#